data_AF-A0A382WLW2-F1
#
_entry.id   AF-A0A382WLW2-F1
#
_cell.length_a   1.000
_cell.length_b   1.000
_cell.length_c   1.000
_cell.angle_alpha   90.00
_cell.angle_beta   90.00
_cell.angle_gamma   90.00
#
_symmetry.space_group_name_H-M   'P 1'
#
loop_
_entity.id
_entity.type
_entity.pdbx_description
1 polymer ?
#
loop_
_entity_poly.entity_id
_entity_poly.type
_entity_poly.pdbx_seq_one_letter_code
_entity_poly.pdbx_strand_id
1 'polypeptide(L)'
;MEISSRNVVEGTARAPHRAMYKAMGLSDDDLAKPFVGVCHTGNEATPCNIHLPKLAQNAKNGVIDGGATPREFSTIAVSDGIAMGHEGMKSSLVSREVIADSIELMVRAHQYDALVGIAGCDKSLPGTMMAM
;
A
#
# COMPACT_ATOMS: atom_id res chain seq x y z
N MET A 1 -5.25 5.60 -19.49
CA MET A 1 -6.27 5.59 -18.42
C MET A 1 -5.67 6.39 -17.29
N GLU A 2 -6.30 7.49 -16.90
CA GLU A 2 -5.84 8.32 -15.79
C GLU A 2 -6.28 7.68 -14.47
N ILE A 3 -5.34 7.49 -13.53
CA ILE A 3 -5.62 6.92 -12.21
C ILE A 3 -6.13 8.06 -11.33
N SER A 4 -7.36 7.93 -10.82
CA SER A 4 -7.92 8.90 -9.87
C SER A 4 -9.04 8.30 -9.04
N SER A 5 -9.09 8.65 -7.74
CA SER A 5 -10.15 8.22 -6.82
C SER A 5 -11.54 8.65 -7.29
N ARG A 6 -11.61 9.71 -8.12
CA ARG A 6 -12.86 10.16 -8.74
C ARG A 6 -13.54 9.04 -9.54
N ASN A 7 -12.76 8.16 -10.18
CA ASN A 7 -13.27 7.02 -10.93
C ASN A 7 -14.05 6.01 -10.08
N VAL A 8 -13.81 5.98 -8.76
CA VAL A 8 -14.48 5.06 -7.81
C VAL A 8 -15.48 5.74 -6.88
N VAL A 9 -15.50 7.07 -6.78
CA VAL A 9 -16.43 7.79 -5.89
C VAL A 9 -17.45 8.66 -6.61
N GLU A 10 -17.16 9.21 -7.79
CA GLU A 10 -18.03 10.19 -8.44
C GLU A 10 -19.09 9.57 -9.35
N GLY A 11 -20.23 10.27 -9.44
CA GLY A 11 -21.35 9.84 -10.29
C GLY A 11 -22.28 8.83 -9.62
N THR A 12 -23.49 8.74 -10.17
CA THR A 12 -24.56 7.87 -9.66
C THR A 12 -24.18 6.38 -9.75
N ALA A 13 -23.50 5.99 -10.84
CA ALA A 13 -23.05 4.62 -11.08
C ALA A 13 -22.07 4.09 -10.01
N ARG A 14 -21.41 4.98 -9.24
CA ARG A 14 -20.48 4.60 -8.16
C ARG A 14 -21.14 4.48 -6.78
N ALA A 15 -22.47 4.52 -6.71
CA ALA A 15 -23.20 4.29 -5.46
C ALA A 15 -22.82 2.96 -4.75
N PRO A 16 -22.64 1.81 -5.45
CA PRO A 16 -22.21 0.57 -4.79
C PRO A 16 -20.80 0.67 -4.20
N HIS A 17 -19.88 1.39 -4.85
CA HIS A 17 -18.53 1.58 -4.36
C HIS A 17 -18.55 2.45 -3.09
N ARG A 18 -19.30 3.56 -3.09
CA ARG A 18 -19.49 4.40 -1.91
C ARG A 18 -20.11 3.64 -0.74
N ALA A 19 -21.03 2.70 -1.00
CA ALA A 19 -21.59 1.83 0.05
C ALA A 19 -20.49 1.00 0.74
N MET A 20 -19.55 0.43 -0.02
CA MET A 20 -18.40 -0.28 0.55
C MET A 20 -17.51 0.65 1.39
N TYR A 21 -17.23 1.85 0.91
CA TYR A 21 -16.43 2.81 1.68
C TYR A 21 -17.12 3.26 2.97
N LYS A 22 -18.43 3.51 2.93
CA LYS A 22 -19.23 3.84 4.12
C LYS A 22 -19.27 2.68 5.12
N ALA A 23 -19.33 1.44 4.65
CA ALA A 23 -19.24 0.26 5.51
C ALA A 23 -17.86 0.13 6.21
N MET A 24 -16.81 0.74 5.64
CA MET A 24 -15.49 0.88 6.28
C MET A 24 -15.38 2.10 7.21
N GLY A 25 -16.47 2.83 7.44
CA GLY A 25 -16.53 3.98 8.34
C GLY A 25 -16.17 5.32 7.71
N LEU A 26 -16.05 5.43 6.38
CA LEU A 26 -15.74 6.69 5.71
C LEU A 26 -17.00 7.57 5.60
N SER A 27 -16.84 8.84 5.97
CA SER A 27 -17.87 9.86 5.79
C SER A 27 -17.91 10.38 4.35
N ASP A 28 -18.96 11.12 3.97
CA ASP A 28 -19.02 11.77 2.67
C ASP A 28 -17.88 12.80 2.48
N ASP A 29 -17.45 13.46 3.56
CA ASP A 29 -16.30 14.36 3.56
C ASP A 29 -14.99 13.61 3.27
N ASP A 30 -14.84 12.37 3.77
CA ASP A 30 -13.67 11.54 3.47
C ASP A 30 -13.65 11.05 2.03
N LEU A 31 -14.83 10.77 1.45
CA LEU A 31 -14.96 10.40 0.04
C LEU A 31 -14.70 11.57 -0.90
N ALA A 32 -14.93 12.80 -0.44
CA ALA A 32 -14.64 14.00 -1.21
C ALA A 32 -13.13 14.26 -1.36
N LYS A 33 -12.31 13.86 -0.39
CA LYS A 33 -10.85 14.06 -0.37
C LYS A 33 -10.10 13.09 -1.31
N PRO A 34 -8.88 13.42 -1.77
CA PRO A 34 -8.01 12.48 -2.47
C PRO A 34 -7.70 11.25 -1.63
N PHE A 35 -7.60 10.08 -2.27
CA PHE A 35 -7.24 8.83 -1.61
C PHE A 35 -5.74 8.58 -1.75
N VAL A 36 -5.08 8.38 -0.62
CA VAL A 36 -3.63 8.07 -0.60
C VAL A 36 -3.44 6.65 -0.08
N GLY A 37 -2.87 5.78 -0.92
CA GLY A 37 -2.44 4.46 -0.49
C GLY A 37 -1.29 4.57 0.51
N VAL A 38 -1.36 3.85 1.62
CA VAL A 38 -0.26 3.73 2.58
C VAL A 38 0.19 2.28 2.60
N CYS A 39 1.25 1.97 1.84
CA CYS A 39 1.77 0.63 1.70
C CYS A 39 2.93 0.39 2.68
N HIS A 40 2.92 -0.76 3.37
CA HIS A 40 4.08 -1.19 4.16
C HIS A 40 4.44 -2.66 3.92
N THR A 41 5.72 -3.00 4.01
CA THR A 41 6.20 -4.40 3.89
C THR A 41 6.36 -5.09 5.25
N GLY A 42 5.48 -4.73 6.18
CA GLY A 42 5.58 -5.14 7.59
C GLY A 42 5.19 -6.59 7.81
N ASN A 43 6.05 -7.35 8.50
CA ASN A 43 5.81 -8.74 8.88
C ASN A 43 6.71 -9.15 10.06
N GLU A 44 6.42 -10.31 10.66
CA GLU A 44 7.19 -10.90 11.76
C GLU A 44 8.29 -11.85 11.27
N ALA A 45 8.58 -11.89 9.96
CA ALA A 45 9.57 -12.80 9.39
C ALA A 45 11.01 -12.29 9.58
N THR A 46 11.22 -11.00 9.89
CA THR A 46 12.55 -10.41 10.07
C THR A 46 12.51 -9.13 10.89
N PRO A 47 13.56 -8.81 11.67
CA PRO A 47 13.66 -7.55 12.41
C PRO A 47 13.58 -6.31 11.51
N CYS A 48 13.94 -6.41 10.23
CA CYS A 48 13.86 -5.30 9.27
C CYS A 48 12.44 -4.74 9.12
N ASN A 49 11.40 -5.56 9.31
CA ASN A 49 10.02 -5.24 8.92
C ASN A 49 9.05 -5.11 10.11
N ILE A 50 9.41 -5.59 11.29
CA ILE A 50 8.49 -5.77 12.43
C ILE A 50 7.82 -4.47 12.90
N HIS A 51 8.50 -3.33 12.75
CA HIS A 51 8.03 -2.03 13.23
C HIS A 51 7.30 -1.21 12.14
N LEU A 52 7.28 -1.68 10.89
CA LEU A 52 6.71 -0.93 9.76
C LEU A 52 5.19 -0.71 9.86
N PRO A 53 4.36 -1.64 10.38
CA PRO A 53 2.93 -1.37 10.58
C PRO A 53 2.67 -0.19 11.52
N LYS A 54 3.54 0.01 12.53
CA LYS A 54 3.45 1.17 13.43
C LYS A 54 3.82 2.46 12.70
N LEU A 55 4.84 2.43 11.83
CA LEU A 55 5.18 3.57 10.99
C LEU A 55 4.05 3.90 10.00
N ALA A 56 3.35 2.90 9.47
CA ALA A 56 2.18 3.10 8.62
C ALA A 56 1.08 3.87 9.35
N GLN A 57 0.82 3.58 10.64
CA GLN A 57 -0.14 4.37 11.43
C GLN A 57 0.27 5.85 11.53
N ASN A 58 1.55 6.14 11.73
CA ASN A 58 2.04 7.52 11.76
C ASN A 58 1.91 8.20 10.39
N ALA A 59 2.20 7.48 9.30
CA ALA A 59 2.04 8.00 7.95
C ALA A 59 0.56 8.32 7.64
N LYS A 60 -0.38 7.49 8.08
CA LYS A 60 -1.82 7.76 7.93
C LYS A 60 -2.24 9.05 8.62
N ASN A 61 -1.70 9.33 9.81
CA ASN A 61 -1.96 10.60 10.50
C ASN A 61 -1.46 11.78 9.64
N GLY A 62 -0.25 11.70 9.09
CA GLY A 62 0.28 12.73 8.20
C GLY A 62 -0.56 12.93 6.92
N VAL A 63 -1.12 11.85 6.36
CA VAL A 63 -2.06 11.94 5.22
C VAL A 63 -3.35 12.67 5.61
N ILE A 64 -3.90 12.36 6.79
CA ILE A 64 -5.10 13.04 7.32
C ILE A 64 -4.82 14.53 7.54
N ASP A 65 -3.70 14.85 8.19
CA ASP A 65 -3.27 16.23 8.45
C ASP A 65 -3.01 16.99 7.14
N GLY A 66 -2.59 16.29 6.08
CA GLY A 66 -2.44 16.80 4.72
C GLY A 66 -3.76 16.96 3.95
N GLY A 67 -4.91 16.68 4.56
CA GLY A 67 -6.23 16.86 3.95
C GLY A 67 -6.67 15.74 3.01
N ALA A 68 -6.08 14.54 3.13
CA ALA A 68 -6.40 13.39 2.31
C ALA A 68 -6.92 12.19 3.13
N THR A 69 -7.50 11.20 2.45
CA THR A 69 -8.05 9.99 3.08
C THR A 69 -7.07 8.81 2.91
N PRO A 70 -6.43 8.32 3.99
CA PRO A 70 -5.47 7.24 3.87
C PRO A 70 -6.14 5.87 3.69
N ARG A 71 -5.57 5.05 2.80
CA ARG A 71 -5.96 3.65 2.56
C ARG A 71 -4.76 2.74 2.79
N GLU A 72 -4.68 2.17 3.98
CA GLU A 72 -3.58 1.28 4.37
C GLU A 72 -3.71 -0.10 3.72
N PHE A 73 -2.59 -0.64 3.26
CA PHE A 73 -2.45 -2.04 2.86
C PHE A 73 -1.01 -2.51 3.04
N SER A 74 -0.81 -3.83 3.00
CA SER A 74 0.51 -4.44 3.10
C SER A 74 0.86 -5.24 1.86
N THR A 75 2.17 -5.43 1.67
CA THR A 75 2.72 -6.41 0.72
C THR A 75 3.77 -7.28 1.40
N ILE A 76 4.17 -8.35 0.72
CA ILE A 76 5.14 -9.32 1.20
C ILE A 76 6.55 -8.70 1.30
N ALA A 77 7.40 -9.32 2.11
CA ALA A 77 8.84 -9.15 2.05
C ALA A 77 9.51 -10.39 2.63
N VAL A 78 10.66 -10.75 2.08
CA VAL A 78 11.48 -11.87 2.53
C VAL A 78 12.75 -11.37 3.20
N SER A 79 13.39 -12.24 3.98
CA SER A 79 14.63 -11.94 4.70
C SER A 79 15.80 -12.61 4.02
N ASP A 80 16.66 -11.83 3.36
CA ASP A 80 17.90 -12.36 2.77
C ASP A 80 18.79 -12.99 3.84
N GLY A 81 18.83 -12.40 5.05
CA GLY A 81 19.62 -12.93 6.16
C GLY A 81 19.17 -14.31 6.64
N ILE A 82 17.88 -14.62 6.56
CA ILE A 82 17.35 -15.95 6.93
C ILE A 82 17.43 -16.92 5.75
N ALA A 83 17.12 -16.45 4.53
CA ALA A 83 17.09 -17.27 3.33
C ALA A 83 18.48 -17.74 2.85
N MET A 84 19.56 -17.14 3.38
CA MET A 84 20.92 -17.40 2.94
C MET A 84 21.37 -18.82 3.28
N GLY A 85 22.02 -19.47 2.32
CA GLY A 85 22.59 -20.82 2.52
C GLY A 85 21.63 -21.98 2.30
N HIS A 86 20.40 -21.74 1.83
CA HIS A 86 19.48 -22.80 1.40
C HIS A 86 18.62 -22.38 0.20
N GLU A 87 17.77 -23.29 -0.27
CA GLU A 87 16.92 -23.11 -1.47
C GLU A 87 16.01 -21.87 -1.43
N GLY A 88 15.73 -21.32 -0.25
CA GLY A 88 14.90 -20.13 -0.08
C GLY A 88 15.49 -18.86 -0.69
N MET A 89 16.82 -18.79 -0.86
CA MET A 89 17.47 -17.64 -1.51
C MET A 89 17.02 -17.44 -2.96
N LYS A 90 16.51 -18.49 -3.63
CA LYS A 90 15.90 -18.39 -4.96
C LYS A 90 14.65 -17.50 -4.98
N SER A 91 14.01 -17.31 -3.84
CA SER A 91 12.84 -16.43 -3.66
C SER A 91 13.21 -14.97 -3.36
N SER A 92 14.49 -14.66 -3.09
CA SER A 92 14.91 -13.30 -2.71
C SER A 92 14.67 -12.30 -3.85
N LEU A 93 15.40 -12.42 -4.96
CA LEU A 93 15.38 -11.38 -6.00
C LEU A 93 13.99 -11.21 -6.64
N VAL A 94 13.28 -12.31 -6.90
CA VAL A 94 11.93 -12.27 -7.49
C VAL A 94 10.90 -11.58 -6.58
N SER A 95 11.13 -11.55 -5.26
CA SER A 95 10.25 -10.81 -4.34
C SER A 95 10.16 -9.31 -4.69
N ARG A 96 11.20 -8.73 -5.31
CA ARG A 96 11.18 -7.35 -5.80
C ARG A 96 10.06 -7.11 -6.80
N GLU A 97 9.92 -7.99 -7.80
CA GLU A 97 8.88 -7.88 -8.83
C GLU A 97 7.50 -8.06 -8.21
N VAL A 98 7.35 -9.08 -7.35
CA VAL A 98 6.07 -9.37 -6.70
C VAL A 98 5.63 -8.19 -5.82
N ILE A 99 6.57 -7.53 -5.13
CA ILE A 99 6.28 -6.32 -4.36
C ILE A 99 5.81 -5.20 -5.29
N ALA A 100 6.55 -4.93 -6.37
CA ALA A 100 6.19 -3.88 -7.33
C ALA A 100 4.79 -4.13 -7.93
N ASP A 101 4.56 -5.33 -8.47
CA ASP A 101 3.31 -5.74 -9.09
C ASP A 101 2.16 -5.68 -8.08
N SER A 102 2.36 -6.14 -6.84
CA SER A 102 1.30 -6.11 -5.82
C SER A 102 0.85 -4.69 -5.46
N ILE A 103 1.80 -3.75 -5.40
CA ILE A 103 1.51 -2.34 -5.13
C ILE A 103 0.78 -1.72 -6.32
N GLU A 104 1.28 -1.98 -7.54
CA GLU A 104 0.65 -1.51 -8.78
C GLU A 104 -0.79 -2.01 -8.89
N LEU A 105 -1.04 -3.29 -8.60
CA LEU A 105 -2.39 -3.87 -8.60
C LEU A 105 -3.31 -3.16 -7.62
N MET A 106 -2.85 -2.86 -6.41
CA MET A 106 -3.65 -2.15 -5.41
C MET A 106 -3.97 -0.72 -5.86
N VAL A 107 -2.97 0.03 -6.32
CA VAL A 107 -3.16 1.42 -6.76
C VAL A 107 -4.09 1.48 -7.97
N ARG A 108 -3.91 0.60 -8.97
CA ARG A 108 -4.76 0.57 -10.17
C ARG A 108 -6.17 0.07 -9.87
N ALA A 109 -6.35 -0.98 -9.08
CA ALA A 109 -7.67 -1.52 -8.80
C ALA A 109 -8.53 -0.55 -7.98
N HIS A 110 -7.92 0.14 -7.01
CA HIS A 110 -8.62 1.03 -6.10
C HIS A 110 -8.53 2.51 -6.45
N GLN A 111 -7.78 2.84 -7.52
CA GLN A 111 -7.64 4.18 -8.07
C GLN A 111 -7.13 5.19 -7.02
N TYR A 112 -6.06 4.85 -6.32
CA TYR A 112 -5.46 5.78 -5.36
C TYR A 112 -4.74 6.92 -6.08
N ASP A 113 -4.97 8.16 -5.64
CA ASP A 113 -4.41 9.37 -6.27
C ASP A 113 -2.91 9.52 -5.98
N ALA A 114 -2.43 8.97 -4.87
CA ALA A 114 -1.02 8.94 -4.50
C ALA A 114 -0.68 7.73 -3.63
N LEU A 115 0.62 7.52 -3.39
CA LEU A 115 1.16 6.42 -2.62
C LEU A 115 2.23 6.90 -1.62
N VAL A 116 2.15 6.40 -0.39
CA VAL A 116 3.25 6.42 0.60
C VAL A 116 3.75 5.00 0.75
N GLY A 117 5.03 4.76 0.42
CA GLY A 117 5.67 3.45 0.53
C GLY A 117 6.61 3.36 1.75
N ILE A 118 6.45 2.32 2.56
CA ILE A 118 7.26 2.07 3.76
C ILE A 118 7.90 0.69 3.65
N ALA A 119 9.20 0.66 3.36
CA ALA A 119 9.97 -0.57 3.14
C ALA A 119 11.15 -0.66 4.11
N GLY A 120 11.64 -1.88 4.34
CA GLY A 120 12.71 -2.15 5.30
C GLY A 120 13.78 -3.13 4.81
N CYS A 121 13.38 -4.33 4.39
CA CYS A 121 14.33 -5.36 3.96
C CYS A 121 14.79 -5.17 2.51
N ASP A 122 16.02 -5.58 2.17
CA ASP A 122 16.74 -5.28 0.92
C ASP A 122 15.84 -5.14 -0.33
N LYS A 123 15.20 -6.23 -0.78
CA LYS A 123 14.39 -6.24 -2.02
C LYS A 123 13.09 -5.45 -1.95
N SER A 124 12.60 -5.14 -0.74
CA SER A 124 11.38 -4.35 -0.55
C SER A 124 11.57 -2.88 -0.89
N LEU A 125 12.77 -2.31 -0.68
CA LEU A 125 13.03 -0.91 -1.03
C LEU A 125 12.91 -0.67 -2.55
N PRO A 126 13.67 -1.35 -3.44
CA PRO A 126 13.54 -1.14 -4.87
C PRO A 126 12.18 -1.61 -5.40
N GLY A 127 11.59 -2.69 -4.86
CA GLY A 127 10.25 -3.13 -5.28
C GLY A 127 9.18 -2.06 -5.03
N THR A 128 9.27 -1.36 -3.89
CA THR A 128 8.36 -0.25 -3.58
C THR A 128 8.60 0.95 -4.49
N MET A 129 9.85 1.30 -4.80
CA MET A 129 10.19 2.40 -5.71
C MET A 129 9.80 2.14 -7.15
N MET A 130 9.86 0.88 -7.62
CA MET A 130 9.45 0.51 -8.97
C MET A 130 7.96 0.66 -9.22
N ALA A 131 7.13 0.61 -8.18
CA ALA A 131 5.69 0.77 -8.28
C ALA A 131 5.21 2.24 -8.28
N MET A 132 6.12 3.19 -8.07
CA MET A 132 5.85 4.63 -8.07
C MET A 132 6.00 5.22 -9.47
#